data_AF-A0A2A2FC24-F1
#
_entry.id   AF-A0A2A2FC24-F1
#
_cell.length_a   1.000
_cell.length_b   1.000
_cell.length_c   1.000
_cell.angle_alpha   90.00
_cell.angle_beta   90.00
_cell.angle_gamma   90.00
#
_symmetry.space_group_name_H-M   'P 1'
#
loop_
_entity.id
_entity.type
_entity.pdbx_description
1 polymer ?
#
loop_
_entity_poly.entity_id
_entity_poly.type
_entity_poly.pdbx_seq_one_letter_code
_entity_poly.pdbx_strand_id
1 'polypeptide(L)'
;MHTILAEKTVGISELRSKPAEYFTDEPVAVLSNNRPAGYLIGPETYEAIVNVIKQYEQEHAIEARFRPTAQRLKELGEHGTQVTENATDADLGEFTECQ
;
A
#
# COMPACT_ATOMS: atom_id res chain seq x y z
N MET A 1 9.57 20.64 -5.61
CA MET A 1 8.43 21.59 -5.63
C MET A 1 7.24 20.84 -5.06
N HIS A 2 6.63 21.31 -3.96
CA HIS A 2 5.44 20.64 -3.40
C HIS A 2 4.20 21.25 -4.06
N THR A 3 3.33 20.40 -4.61
CA THR A 3 2.02 20.82 -5.12
C THR A 3 1.12 21.10 -3.92
N ILE A 4 0.45 22.25 -3.92
CA ILE A 4 -0.56 22.58 -2.91
C ILE A 4 -1.85 21.87 -3.31
N LEU A 5 -2.29 20.92 -2.50
CA LEU A 5 -3.48 20.10 -2.72
C LEU A 5 -4.70 20.60 -1.92
N ALA A 6 -4.78 21.91 -1.70
CA ALA A 6 -5.83 22.55 -0.93
C ALA A 6 -6.20 23.89 -1.55
N GLU A 7 -7.50 24.23 -1.53
CA GLU A 7 -7.99 25.52 -2.03
C GLU A 7 -7.62 26.68 -1.09
N LYS A 8 -7.50 26.39 0.20
CA LYS A 8 -7.15 27.37 1.23
C LYS A 8 -5.73 27.15 1.73
N THR A 9 -5.02 28.24 1.95
CA THR A 9 -3.67 28.23 2.52
C THR A 9 -3.62 29.16 3.74
N VAL A 10 -2.90 28.76 4.78
CA VAL A 10 -2.71 29.55 6.00
C VAL A 10 -1.25 29.53 6.44
N GLY A 11 -0.72 30.66 6.90
CA GLY A 11 0.62 30.70 7.49
C GLY A 11 0.64 30.02 8.87
N ILE A 12 1.73 29.35 9.22
CA ILE A 12 1.88 28.68 10.53
C ILE A 12 1.71 29.65 11.72
N SER A 13 2.04 30.93 11.54
CA SER A 13 1.86 31.98 12.53
C SER A 13 0.38 32.33 12.74
N GLU A 14 -0.41 32.37 11.66
CA GLU A 14 -1.85 32.66 11.71
C GLU A 14 -2.62 31.47 12.30
N LEU A 15 -2.26 30.25 11.92
CA LEU A 15 -2.82 29.03 12.49
C LEU A 15 -2.60 28.96 14.01
N ARG A 16 -1.41 29.35 14.48
CA ARG A 16 -1.10 29.37 15.93
C ARG A 16 -1.93 30.40 16.67
N SER A 17 -2.19 31.56 16.05
CA SER A 17 -2.97 32.62 16.67
C SER A 17 -4.44 32.27 16.78
N LYS A 18 -4.98 31.54 15.79
CA LYS A 18 -6.42 31.28 15.68
C LYS A 18 -6.71 29.88 15.16
N PRO A 19 -6.35 28.82 15.89
CA PRO A 19 -6.44 27.45 15.36
C PRO A 19 -7.87 27.05 15.01
N ALA A 20 -8.85 27.45 15.84
CA ALA A 20 -10.26 27.11 15.66
C ALA A 20 -10.87 27.60 14.34
N GLU A 21 -10.44 28.75 13.82
CA GLU A 21 -11.00 29.34 12.57
C GLU A 21 -10.65 28.51 11.32
N TYR A 22 -9.62 27.67 11.39
CA TYR A 22 -9.15 26.89 10.25
C TYR A 22 -9.66 25.45 10.23
N PHE A 23 -10.33 24.99 11.29
CA PHE A 23 -11.05 23.71 11.29
C PHE A 23 -12.35 23.86 10.49
N THR A 24 -12.21 23.79 9.18
CA THR A 24 -13.33 23.78 8.22
C THR A 24 -13.53 22.38 7.64
N ASP A 25 -14.65 22.17 6.97
CA ASP A 25 -14.93 20.91 6.26
C ASP A 25 -13.99 20.69 5.05
N GLU A 26 -13.42 21.78 4.53
CA GLU A 26 -12.46 21.76 3.42
C GLU A 26 -11.00 21.64 3.90
N PRO A 27 -10.12 20.97 3.13
CA PRO A 27 -8.70 20.88 3.44
C PRO A 27 -8.00 22.25 3.36
N VAL A 28 -7.17 22.56 4.36
CA VAL A 28 -6.38 23.79 4.45
C VAL A 28 -4.89 23.46 4.47
N ALA A 29 -4.12 23.98 3.52
CA ALA A 29 -2.67 23.83 3.51
C ALA A 29 -2.00 24.81 4.48
N VAL A 30 -1.20 24.29 5.41
CA VAL A 30 -0.42 25.08 6.36
C VAL A 30 0.96 25.34 5.78
N LEU A 31 1.33 26.61 5.64
CA LEU A 31 2.60 27.04 5.08
C LEU A 31 3.57 27.49 6.17
N SER A 32 4.82 27.04 6.08
CA SER A 32 5.96 27.55 6.85
C SER A 32 7.02 28.05 5.88
N ASN A 33 7.42 29.32 5.99
CA ASN A 33 8.38 29.95 5.07
C ASN A 33 8.02 29.75 3.58
N ASN A 34 6.76 29.97 3.21
CA ASN A 34 6.20 29.75 1.86
C ASN A 34 6.32 28.32 1.33
N ARG A 35 6.48 27.33 2.21
CA ARG A 35 6.49 25.91 1.85
C ARG A 35 5.39 25.17 2.62
N PRO A 36 4.66 24.24 1.97
CA PRO A 36 3.69 23.40 2.68
C PRO A 36 4.39 22.62 3.80
N ALA A 37 3.98 22.89 5.04
CA ALA A 37 4.44 22.20 6.24
C ALA A 37 3.48 21.07 6.66
N GLY A 38 2.21 21.20 6.28
CA GLY A 38 1.20 20.18 6.55
C GLY A 38 -0.16 20.57 5.98
N TYR A 39 -1.15 19.71 6.19
CA TYR A 39 -2.54 19.96 5.86
C TYR A 39 -3.37 19.82 7.12
N LEU A 40 -4.34 20.70 7.28
CA LEU A 40 -5.38 20.61 8.28
C LEU A 40 -6.65 20.17 7.58
N ILE A 41 -7.23 19.09 8.08
CA ILE A 41 -8.39 18.43 7.49
C ILE A 41 -9.36 18.03 8.60
N GLY A 42 -10.65 18.04 8.28
CA GLY A 42 -11.67 17.53 9.18
C GLY A 42 -11.51 16.01 9.45
N PRO A 43 -12.09 15.52 10.57
CA PRO A 43 -12.00 14.11 10.95
C PRO A 43 -12.60 13.18 9.89
N GLU A 44 -13.77 13.51 9.35
CA GLU A 44 -14.46 12.68 8.35
C GLU A 44 -13.62 12.50 7.08
N THR A 45 -13.02 13.59 6.59
CA THR A 45 -12.14 13.57 5.41
C THR A 45 -10.89 12.73 5.66
N TYR A 46 -10.27 12.85 6.84
CA TYR A 46 -9.11 12.03 7.19
C TYR A 46 -9.46 10.54 7.27
N GLU A 47 -10.57 10.20 7.93
CA GLU A 47 -11.05 8.83 8.04
C GLU A 47 -11.37 8.22 6.66
N ALA A 48 -12.01 9.00 5.78
CA ALA A 48 -12.30 8.59 4.41
C ALA A 48 -11.01 8.27 3.64
N ILE A 49 -9.99 9.14 3.72
CA ILE A 49 -8.68 8.91 3.08
C ILE A 49 -8.03 7.63 3.62
N VAL A 50 -8.00 7.45 4.95
CA VAL A 50 -7.42 6.26 5.58
C VAL A 50 -8.15 4.99 5.15
N ASN A 51 -9.49 5.03 5.06
CA ASN A 51 -10.28 3.89 4.60
C ASN A 51 -10.00 3.53 3.15
N VAL A 52 -9.87 4.52 2.27
CA VAL A 52 -9.49 4.30 0.86
C VAL A 52 -8.09 3.69 0.75
N ILE A 53 -7.12 4.17 1.53
CA ILE A 53 -5.77 3.60 1.55
C ILE A 53 -5.81 2.14 2.02
N LYS A 54 -6.53 1.84 3.11
CA LYS A 54 -6.70 0.47 3.61
C LYS A 54 -7.33 -0.45 2.57
N GLN A 55 -8.37 0.01 1.89
CA GLN A 55 -9.02 -0.76 0.83
C GLN A 55 -8.05 -1.01 -0.32
N TYR A 56 -7.31 0.02 -0.76
CA TYR A 56 -6.31 -0.13 -1.81
C TYR A 56 -5.21 -1.13 -1.40
N GLU A 57 -4.69 -1.04 -0.18
CA GLU A 57 -3.73 -2.00 0.35
C GLU A 57 -4.31 -3.41 0.41
N GLN A 58 -5.57 -3.61 0.77
CA GLN A 58 -6.20 -4.93 0.75
C GLN A 58 -6.35 -5.50 -0.66
N GLU A 59 -6.72 -4.67 -1.63
CA GLU A 59 -6.88 -5.07 -3.04
C GLU A 59 -5.54 -5.32 -3.73
N HIS A 60 -4.49 -4.58 -3.36
CA HIS A 60 -3.18 -4.60 -4.00
C HIS A 60 -2.09 -5.25 -3.15
N ALA A 61 -2.43 -5.75 -1.95
CA ALA A 61 -1.61 -6.70 -1.23
C ALA A 61 -1.59 -7.99 -2.06
N ILE A 62 -0.66 -8.02 -3.03
CA ILE A 62 -0.11 -9.27 -3.52
C ILE A 62 0.62 -9.87 -2.33
N GLU A 63 -0.13 -10.59 -1.48
CA GLU A 63 0.49 -11.53 -0.58
C GLU A 63 1.38 -12.41 -1.46
N ALA A 64 2.68 -12.43 -1.17
CA ALA A 64 3.54 -13.48 -1.67
C ALA A 64 2.97 -14.80 -1.10
N ARG A 65 2.02 -15.39 -1.83
CA ARG A 65 1.18 -16.53 -1.42
C ARG A 65 1.99 -17.81 -1.17
N PHE A 66 3.29 -17.79 -1.49
CA PHE A 66 4.20 -18.88 -1.18
C PHE A 66 4.83 -18.70 0.21
N ARG A 67 4.03 -18.97 1.24
CA ARG A 67 4.46 -19.14 2.64
C ARG A 67 4.06 -20.52 3.18
N PRO A 68 4.46 -21.63 2.52
CA PRO A 68 4.15 -22.96 3.03
C PRO A 68 4.83 -23.20 4.38
N THR A 69 4.14 -23.92 5.26
CA THR A 69 4.74 -24.41 6.51
C THR A 69 5.84 -25.44 6.21
N ALA A 70 6.72 -25.71 7.17
CA ALA A 70 7.73 -26.76 7.03
C ALA A 70 7.10 -28.13 6.72
N GLN A 71 5.92 -28.42 7.28
CA GLN A 71 5.17 -29.63 6.97
C GLN A 71 4.70 -29.62 5.51
N ARG A 72 4.10 -28.52 5.04
CA ARG A 72 3.60 -28.42 3.67
C ARG A 72 4.73 -28.51 2.63
N LEU A 73 5.90 -27.96 2.93
CA LEU A 73 7.09 -28.11 2.09
C LEU A 73 7.55 -29.57 1.99
N LYS A 74 7.50 -30.33 3.08
CA LYS A 74 7.83 -31.77 3.05
C LYS A 74 6.84 -32.55 2.20
N GLU A 75 5.54 -32.33 2.39
CA GLU A 75 4.50 -32.98 1.58
C GLU A 75 4.67 -32.69 0.08
N LEU A 76 4.96 -31.43 -0.29
CA LEU A 76 5.22 -31.05 -1.67
C LEU A 76 6.48 -31.72 -2.23
N GLY A 77 7.53 -31.84 -1.42
CA GLY A 77 8.76 -32.55 -1.79
C GLY A 77 8.52 -34.04 -2.02
N GLU A 78 7.84 -34.71 -1.08
CA GLU A 78 7.50 -36.13 -1.18
C GLU A 78 6.63 -36.42 -2.41
N HIS A 79 5.62 -35.58 -2.65
CA HIS A 79 4.78 -35.68 -3.85
C HIS A 79 5.58 -35.46 -5.14
N GLY A 80 6.49 -34.49 -5.16
CA GLY A 80 7.37 -34.23 -6.30
C GLY A 80 8.30 -35.42 -6.61
N THR A 81 8.88 -36.03 -5.57
CA THR A 81 9.70 -37.23 -5.70
C THR A 81 8.90 -38.38 -6.29
N GLN A 82 7.70 -38.65 -5.75
CA GLN A 82 6.81 -39.71 -6.25
C GLN A 82 6.45 -39.49 -7.73
N VAL A 83 6.12 -38.26 -8.13
CA VAL A 83 5.80 -37.94 -9.53
C VAL A 83 7.00 -38.16 -10.43
N THR A 84 8.20 -37.76 -9.99
CA THR A 84 9.44 -37.90 -10.79
C THR A 84 9.85 -39.36 -10.93
N GLU A 85 9.73 -40.16 -9.87
CA GLU A 85 10.06 -41.59 -9.89
C GLU A 85 9.14 -42.40 -10.80
N ASN A 86 7.89 -41.96 -10.97
CA ASN A 86 6.89 -42.63 -11.81
C ASN A 86 6.72 -41.97 -13.18
N ALA A 87 7.47 -40.91 -13.47
CA ALA A 87 7.44 -40.23 -14.76
C ALA A 87 8.08 -41.09 -15.85
N THR A 88 7.46 -41.12 -17.02
CA THR A 88 8.03 -41.73 -18.22
C THR A 88 8.94 -40.74 -18.95
N ASP A 89 9.78 -41.23 -19.87
CA ASP A 89 10.61 -40.38 -20.73
C ASP A 89 9.79 -39.35 -21.54
N ALA A 90 8.52 -39.66 -21.84
CA ALA A 90 7.60 -38.73 -22.48
C ALA A 90 7.13 -37.62 -21.52
N ASP A 91 6.91 -37.93 -20.24
CA ASP A 91 6.48 -36.96 -19.21
C ASP A 91 7.58 -35.95 -18.85
N LEU A 92 8.84 -36.35 -19.03
CA LEU A 92 10.03 -35.50 -18.79
C LEU A 92 10.50 -34.75 -20.05
N GLY A 93 9.84 -34.99 -21.20
CA GLY A 93 10.33 -34.63 -22.53
C GLY A 93 10.08 -33.19 -23.01
N GLU A 94 9.37 -32.35 -22.25
CA GLU A 94 9.06 -30.98 -22.65
C GLU A 94 9.71 -29.94 -21.71
N PHE A 95 11.04 -29.94 -21.66
CA PHE A 95 11.77 -28.75 -21.17
C PHE A 95 12.33 -27.97 -22.36
N THR A 96 11.77 -26.80 -22.62
CA THR A 96 12.37 -25.82 -23.52
C THR A 96 12.90 -24.68 -22.66
N GLU A 97 14.21 -24.48 -22.67
CA GLU A 97 14.83 -23.36 -21.97
C GLU A 97 14.33 -22.06 -22.64
N CYS A 98 13.63 -21.20 -21.88
CA CYS A 98 13.22 -19.90 -22.37
C CYS A 98 14.47 -19.06 -22.66
N GLN A 99 14.79 -18.87 -23.95
CA GLN A 99 15.78 -17.90 -24.40
C GLN A 99 15.24 -16.47 -24.34
#